data_AF-A0A537WSU2-F1
#
_entry.id   AF-A0A537WSU2-F1
#
_cell.length_a   1.000
_cell.length_b   1.000
_cell.length_c   1.000
_cell.angle_alpha   90.00
_cell.angle_beta   90.00
_cell.angle_gamma   90.00
#
_symmetry.space_group_name_H-M   'P 1'
#
loop_
_entity.id
_entity.type
_entity.pdbx_description
1 polymer ?
#
loop_
_entity_poly.entity_id
_entity_poly.type
_entity_poly.pdbx_seq_one_letter_code
_entity_poly.pdbx_strand_id
1 'polypeptide(L)' 'MTTVHGKRYREAITTFDHAEEHTPAEAIGIVRSIPGAKFDETVEA' A
#
# COMPACT_ATOMS: atom_id res chain seq x y z
N MET A 1 -18.35 8.33 14.56
CA MET A 1 -17.18 9.22 14.34
C MET A 1 -16.27 8.50 13.36
N THR A 2 -16.30 8.88 12.08
CA THR A 2 -15.60 8.12 11.02
C THR A 2 -14.11 8.40 11.12
N THR A 3 -13.32 7.36 11.43
CA THR A 3 -11.86 7.46 11.53
C THR A 3 -11.27 7.63 10.13
N VAL A 4 -10.89 8.86 9.80
CA VAL A 4 -10.16 9.16 8.55
C VAL A 4 -8.76 8.54 8.65
N HIS A 5 -8.37 7.74 7.67
CA HIS A 5 -7.04 7.13 7.61
C HIS A 5 -5.92 8.18 7.72
N GLY A 6 -4.73 7.78 8.19
CA GLY A 6 -3.56 8.66 8.28
C GLY A 6 -3.06 9.15 6.90
N LYS A 7 -2.25 10.21 6.90
CA LYS A 7 -1.68 10.81 5.67
C LYS A 7 -0.92 9.79 4.81
N ARG A 8 -0.08 8.96 5.43
CA ARG A 8 0.74 7.95 4.74
C ARG A 8 -0.11 6.92 3.99
N TYR A 9 -1.19 6.45 4.63
CA TYR A 9 -2.14 5.56 3.97
C TYR A 9 -2.77 6.22 2.75
N ARG A 10 -3.24 7.47 2.91
CA ARG A 10 -3.86 8.24 1.82
C ARG A 10 -2.91 8.48 0.66
N GLU A 11 -1.62 8.66 0.91
CA GLU A 11 -0.61 8.78 -0.13
C GLU A 11 -0.34 7.43 -0.81
N ALA A 12 -0.21 6.35 -0.04
CA ALA A 12 0.04 5.00 -0.57
C ALA A 12 -1.06 4.55 -1.55
N ILE A 13 -2.34 4.75 -1.22
CA ILE A 13 -3.46 4.35 -2.09
C ILE A 13 -3.53 5.14 -3.40
N THR A 14 -2.79 6.22 -3.56
CA THR A 14 -2.72 6.96 -4.85
C THR A 14 -1.61 6.46 -5.77
N THR A 15 -0.79 5.51 -5.32
CA THR A 15 0.38 5.01 -6.08
C THR A 15 0.05 3.91 -7.08
N PHE A 16 -1.16 3.34 -7.01
CA PHE A 16 -1.61 2.27 -7.90
C PHE A 16 -3.11 2.39 -8.17
N ASP A 17 -3.57 1.80 -9.27
CA ASP A 17 -4.99 1.65 -9.56
C ASP A 17 -5.56 0.43 -8.83
N HIS A 18 -6.64 0.65 -8.06
CA HIS A 18 -7.32 -0.37 -7.28
C HIS A 18 -8.25 -1.24 -8.14
N ALA A 19 -8.62 -0.76 -9.33
CA ALA A 19 -9.47 -1.49 -10.27
C ALA A 19 -8.67 -2.42 -11.20
N GLU A 20 -7.35 -2.28 -11.23
CA GLU A 20 -6.45 -3.08 -12.07
C GLU A 20 -6.06 -4.39 -11.37
N GLU A 21 -6.11 -5.50 -12.11
CA GLU A 21 -5.61 -6.80 -11.64
C GLU A 21 -4.10 -6.88 -11.85
N HIS A 22 -3.35 -6.80 -10.75
CA HIS A 22 -1.90 -6.92 -10.75
C HIS A 22 -1.47 -8.37 -10.63
N THR A 23 -0.43 -8.76 -11.38
CA THR A 23 0.23 -10.05 -11.12
C THR A 23 0.91 -10.04 -9.74
N PRO A 24 1.19 -11.21 -9.14
CA PRO A 24 1.87 -11.25 -7.84
C PRO A 24 3.22 -10.51 -7.81
N ALA A 25 3.97 -10.55 -8.91
CA ALA A 25 5.25 -9.86 -9.02
C ALA A 25 5.09 -8.34 -9.01
N GLU A 26 4.09 -7.82 -9.74
CA GLU A 26 3.76 -6.39 -9.77
C GLU A 26 3.24 -5.91 -8.42
N ALA A 27 2.33 -6.67 -7.80
CA ALA A 27 1.81 -6.37 -6.47
C ALA A 27 2.93 -6.26 -5.42
N ILE A 28 3.89 -7.20 -5.41
CA ILE A 28 5.05 -7.13 -4.51
C ILE A 28 5.92 -5.90 -4.81
N GLY A 29 6.10 -5.56 -6.08
CA GLY A 29 6.83 -4.36 -6.51
C GLY A 29 6.18 -3.08 -5.99
N ILE A 30 4.85 -2.97 -6.12
CA ILE A 30 4.06 -1.84 -5.62
C ILE A 30 4.21 -1.74 -4.10
N VAL A 31 3.99 -2.83 -3.36
CA VAL A 31 4.09 -2.85 -1.89
C VAL A 31 5.47 -2.39 -1.41
N ARG A 32 6.54 -2.83 -2.07
CA ARG A 32 7.91 -2.42 -1.73
C ARG A 32 8.24 -0.97 -2.08
N SER A 33 7.49 -0.36 -3.01
CA SER A 33 7.68 1.03 -3.42
C SER A 33 7.05 2.03 -2.45
N ILE A 34 6.04 1.59 -1.69
CA ILE A 34 5.36 2.42 -0.69
C ILE A 34 6.34 2.71 0.46
N PRO A 35 6.50 3.97 0.89
CA PRO A 35 7.38 4.29 2.02
C PRO A 35 6.91 3.58 3.30
N GLY A 36 7.63 2.52 3.70
CA GLY A 36 7.32 1.69 4.86
C GLY A 36 7.53 2.38 6.20
N ALA A 37 6.98 1.82 7.26
CA ALA A 37 7.18 2.32 8.62
C ALA A 37 8.65 2.22 9.09
N LYS A 38 8.95 2.73 10.29
CA LYS A 38 10.31 2.65 10.87
C LYS A 38 10.65 1.25 11.42
N PHE A 39 9.86 0.25 11.06
CA PHE A 39 9.96 -1.14 11.50
C PHE A 39 9.66 -2.06 10.32
N ASP A 40 10.05 -3.33 10.44
CA ASP A 40 9.79 -4.32 9.41
C ASP A 40 8.30 -4.69 9.39
N GLU A 41 7.63 -4.32 8.31
CA GLU A 41 6.20 -4.57 8.12
C GLU A 41 5.94 -6.00 7.63
N THR A 42 4.86 -6.61 8.13
CA THR A 42 4.36 -7.91 7.66
C THR A 42 3.39 -7.69 6.51
N VAL A 43 3.52 -8.48 5.44
CA VAL A 43 2.56 -8.53 4.33
C VAL A 43 1.58 -9.67 4.59
N GLU A 44 0.29 -9.36 4.66
CA GLU A 44 -0.80 -10.32 4.78
C GLU A 44 -1.25 -10.82 3.39
N ALA A 45 -1.70 -12.08 3.31
CA ALA A 45 -2.10 -12.76 2.07
C ALA A 45 -3.62 -12.87 1.90
#